data_AF-A0A9X4SBF2-F1
#
_entry.id   AF-A0A9X4SBF2-F1
#
_cell.length_a   1.000
_cell.length_b   1.000
_cell.length_c   1.000
_cell.angle_alpha   90.00
_cell.angle_beta   90.00
_cell.angle_gamma   90.00
#
_symmetry.space_group_name_H-M   'P 1'
#
loop_
_entity.id
_entity.type
_entity.pdbx_description
1 polymer ?
#
loop_
_entity_poly.entity_id
_entity_poly.type
_entity_poly.pdbx_seq_one_letter_code
_entity_poly.pdbx_strand_id
1 'polypeptide(L)'
;MNMLPECAVSQTEPTDAPAPDLHERDPGHATAPRFQTHWNLVNGQLVGVELLWQGESLDEPDASGRPLRARQEAACRQVAALLAERMGELRLCLPLEWLERALPGTADDWLATLTAWGLKAPLLSVLVPERRAAADDKTLATTLAPLRAAGAETILGDFGAGASSLSELRELPLDVIRIDRSVVPDIVTDSHTTSLTRSLIQLAHGLHMRVMADGVANDDQLQRLVDHGCDLALGDCFGALQTAEGLQTLLHAGAALPQGLLGTRPRRRTLLLVDDEESILSSLKRLFRRDGYHLLTATSGRQGLELLAKQPVDVIVSDQRMPGMTGIEFLREAKRLYPDTVRMTLSGYTDLQSIIEAVNEGSVYKFLTKPWDDELLRSHVAKAFEQSELAAENCRLGGAVHRANRELTIANQRLSHMARDESARRLAMQNAAGASRDALDGMPMAVFGIGEDGMLAYVNRLAVHQWPEWSSALGGDPVPSMLQVLAALKQPLTQHADAEGVCTAIEGRNAVVWLRQMPGQPKPLGHLMLVQLLQDVAMTNEDKVA
;
A
#
# COMPACT_ATOMS: atom_id res chain seq x y z
N MET A 1 9.30 -20.72 -12.69
CA MET A 1 9.51 -20.00 -11.42
C MET A 1 10.82 -19.25 -11.62
N ASN A 2 10.74 -18.08 -12.27
CA ASN A 2 11.92 -17.39 -12.76
C ASN A 2 12.48 -16.55 -11.61
N MET A 3 13.63 -16.96 -11.12
CA MET A 3 14.40 -16.24 -10.10
C MET A 3 14.78 -14.86 -10.64
N LEU A 4 14.96 -13.88 -9.74
CA LEU A 4 15.80 -12.73 -10.04
C LEU A 4 17.13 -13.25 -10.63
N PRO A 5 17.70 -12.62 -11.67
CA PRO A 5 19.01 -13.03 -12.16
C PRO A 5 19.96 -13.09 -10.97
N GLU A 6 20.66 -14.22 -10.81
CA GLU A 6 21.62 -14.44 -9.72
C GLU A 6 22.38 -13.14 -9.46
N CYS A 7 22.35 -12.65 -8.22
CA CYS A 7 23.17 -11.53 -7.78
C CYS A 7 24.59 -11.79 -8.27
N ALA A 8 24.98 -11.08 -9.32
CA ALA A 8 26.32 -11.19 -9.86
C ALA A 8 27.23 -10.69 -8.74
N VAL A 9 27.91 -11.63 -8.08
CA VAL A 9 28.97 -11.36 -7.13
C VAL A 9 30.08 -10.69 -7.92
N SER A 10 29.99 -9.37 -8.03
CA SER A 10 31.12 -8.52 -8.34
C SER A 10 32.08 -8.65 -7.18
N GLN A 11 33.08 -9.53 -7.32
CA GLN A 11 34.27 -9.53 -6.47
C GLN A 11 35.03 -8.23 -6.73
N THR A 12 34.55 -7.14 -6.14
CA THR A 12 35.30 -5.89 -6.00
C THR A 12 35.70 -5.80 -4.54
N GLU A 13 37.01 -5.72 -4.32
CA GLU A 13 37.64 -5.55 -3.01
C GLU A 13 36.95 -4.43 -2.20
N PRO A 14 36.87 -4.54 -0.87
CA PRO A 14 36.26 -3.52 -0.04
C PRO A 14 37.11 -2.25 -0.10
N THR A 15 36.70 -1.29 -0.90
CA THR A 15 37.26 0.06 -0.86
C THR A 15 36.65 0.81 0.33
N ASP A 16 37.50 1.23 1.28
CA ASP A 16 37.19 2.07 2.46
C ASP A 16 36.69 3.49 2.12
N ALA A 17 36.13 3.70 0.92
CA ALA A 17 35.56 4.98 0.51
C ALA A 17 34.04 4.96 0.74
N PRO A 18 33.45 6.01 1.35
CA PRO A 18 32.00 6.12 1.42
C PRO A 18 31.42 6.01 0.01
N ALA A 19 30.40 5.18 -0.17
CA ALA A 19 29.70 5.10 -1.45
C ALA A 19 29.15 6.51 -1.77
N PRO A 20 29.39 7.03 -2.99
CA PRO A 20 28.85 8.33 -3.40
C PRO A 20 27.34 8.35 -3.24
N ASP A 21 26.79 9.55 -3.06
CA ASP A 21 25.35 9.78 -3.01
C ASP A 21 24.66 9.14 -4.24
N LEU A 22 23.36 8.79 -4.17
CA LEU A 22 22.61 8.28 -5.33
C LEU A 22 22.64 9.28 -6.51
N HIS A 23 22.97 10.54 -6.23
CA HIS A 23 23.22 11.58 -7.23
C HIS A 23 24.57 11.48 -7.95
N GLU A 24 25.53 10.67 -7.48
CA GLU A 24 26.94 10.74 -7.91
C GLU A 24 27.46 9.48 -8.63
N ARG A 25 26.65 8.43 -8.84
CA ARG A 25 27.09 7.24 -9.59
C ARG A 25 26.63 7.25 -11.06
N ASP A 26 27.64 7.30 -11.93
CA ASP A 26 27.65 7.17 -13.39
C ASP A 26 27.43 8.46 -14.23
N PRO A 27 28.49 9.23 -14.55
CA PRO A 27 28.42 10.40 -15.42
C PRO A 27 28.14 10.07 -16.91
N GLY A 28 28.07 8.78 -17.29
CA GLY A 28 27.92 8.35 -18.68
C GLY A 28 26.49 8.31 -19.23
N HIS A 29 25.44 8.38 -18.40
CA HIS A 29 24.03 8.24 -18.82
C HIS A 29 23.09 9.33 -18.24
N ALA A 30 23.66 10.48 -17.88
CA ALA A 30 22.98 11.61 -17.25
C ALA A 30 21.85 12.16 -18.13
N THR A 31 20.61 12.09 -17.63
CA THR A 31 19.39 12.89 -17.92
C THR A 31 18.11 12.06 -17.96
N ALA A 32 18.15 10.75 -18.23
CA ALA A 32 16.93 9.95 -18.34
C ALA A 32 16.36 9.55 -16.95
N PRO A 33 15.03 9.61 -16.74
CA PRO A 33 14.42 9.20 -15.49
C PRO A 33 14.68 7.71 -15.19
N ARG A 34 14.99 7.41 -13.93
CA ARG A 34 15.26 6.06 -13.42
C ARG A 34 14.31 5.72 -12.29
N PHE A 35 14.18 4.43 -11.99
CA PHE A 35 13.26 3.93 -10.97
C PHE A 35 13.98 3.06 -9.96
N GLN A 36 13.84 3.39 -8.68
CA GLN A 36 14.28 2.54 -7.58
C GLN A 36 13.11 1.71 -7.07
N THR A 37 13.29 0.41 -6.86
CA THR A 37 12.23 -0.51 -6.47
C THR A 37 12.06 -0.58 -4.94
N HIS A 38 10.82 -0.62 -4.47
CA HIS A 38 10.45 -0.83 -3.07
C HIS A 38 9.88 -2.23 -2.87
N TRP A 39 10.46 -2.98 -1.94
CA TRP A 39 10.11 -4.37 -1.68
C TRP A 39 9.44 -4.54 -0.33
N ASN A 40 8.40 -5.36 -0.29
CA ASN A 40 7.74 -5.77 0.94
C ASN A 40 8.49 -6.95 1.55
N LEU A 41 9.02 -6.75 2.75
CA LEU A 41 9.82 -7.73 3.47
C LEU A 41 9.00 -8.84 4.14
N VAL A 42 7.68 -8.70 4.16
CA VAL A 42 6.75 -9.69 4.73
C VAL A 42 6.39 -10.76 3.71
N ASN A 43 6.04 -10.33 2.50
CA ASN A 43 5.55 -11.24 1.44
C ASN A 43 6.49 -11.34 0.23
N GLY A 44 7.58 -10.56 0.22
CA GLY A 44 8.58 -10.54 -0.84
C GLY A 44 8.16 -9.82 -2.10
N GLN A 45 6.98 -9.20 -2.15
CA GLN A 45 6.48 -8.60 -3.38
C GLN A 45 7.06 -7.22 -3.63
N LEU A 46 7.24 -6.89 -4.91
CA LEU A 46 7.46 -5.51 -5.35
C LEU A 46 6.18 -4.69 -5.11
N VAL A 47 6.27 -3.64 -4.30
CA VAL A 47 5.11 -2.82 -3.88
C VAL A 47 5.26 -1.34 -4.23
N GLY A 48 6.42 -0.90 -4.69
CA GLY A 48 6.54 0.46 -5.18
C GLY A 48 7.75 0.69 -6.07
N VAL A 49 7.74 1.84 -6.72
CA VAL A 49 8.89 2.40 -7.42
C VAL A 49 9.00 3.88 -7.14
N GLU A 50 10.20 4.37 -6.91
CA GLU A 50 10.51 5.78 -6.74
C GLU A 50 11.15 6.34 -8.01
N LEU A 51 10.62 7.46 -8.48
CA LEU A 51 11.17 8.18 -9.63
C LEU A 51 12.41 8.97 -9.20
N LEU A 52 13.56 8.66 -9.80
CA LEU A 52 14.83 9.33 -9.60
C LEU A 52 15.28 10.05 -10.88
N TRP A 53 15.91 11.21 -10.74
CA TRP A 53 16.46 11.99 -11.85
C TRP A 53 17.66 12.83 -11.42
N GLN A 54 18.43 13.27 -12.41
CA GLN A 54 19.51 14.25 -12.24
C GLN A 54 19.16 15.53 -13.02
N GLY A 55 19.39 16.69 -12.40
CA GLY A 55 19.11 18.03 -12.95
C GLY A 55 18.41 18.94 -11.93
N GLU A 56 18.91 20.17 -11.76
CA GLU A 56 18.37 21.13 -10.78
C GLU A 56 17.17 21.92 -11.33
N SER A 57 17.14 22.21 -12.63
CA SER A 57 16.10 23.02 -13.28
C SER A 57 15.10 22.18 -14.07
N LEU A 58 13.80 22.38 -13.79
CA LEU A 58 12.70 21.71 -14.49
C LEU A 58 12.61 22.08 -15.98
N ASP A 59 13.17 23.23 -16.36
CA ASP A 59 13.12 23.74 -17.72
C ASP A 59 14.40 23.41 -18.51
N GLU A 60 15.35 22.69 -17.91
CA GLU A 60 16.60 22.30 -18.55
C GLU A 60 16.33 21.31 -19.72
N PRO A 61 16.66 21.69 -20.97
CA PRO A 61 16.41 20.86 -22.14
C PRO A 61 17.43 19.72 -22.26
N ASP A 62 16.98 18.56 -22.72
CA ASP A 62 17.88 17.49 -23.18
C ASP A 62 18.46 17.78 -24.58
N ALA A 63 19.28 16.87 -25.10
CA ALA A 63 19.83 16.95 -26.46
C ALA A 63 18.75 17.01 -27.57
N SER A 64 17.49 16.68 -27.27
CA SER A 64 16.34 16.79 -28.18
C SER A 64 15.51 18.07 -27.98
N GLY A 65 15.94 18.98 -27.09
CA GLY A 65 15.25 20.22 -26.77
C GLY A 65 14.05 20.05 -25.82
N ARG A 66 13.86 18.87 -25.22
CA ARG A 66 12.73 18.61 -24.32
C ARG A 66 13.09 18.96 -22.87
N PRO A 67 12.29 19.81 -22.19
CA PRO A 67 12.57 20.20 -20.81
C PRO A 67 12.46 19.00 -19.85
N LEU A 68 13.20 19.04 -18.75
CA LEU A 68 13.20 17.99 -17.72
C LEU A 68 11.79 17.66 -17.21
N ARG A 69 10.94 18.68 -17.00
CA ARG A 69 9.53 18.50 -16.61
C ARG A 69 8.79 17.58 -17.56
N ALA A 70 8.82 17.86 -18.86
CA ALA A 70 8.10 17.07 -19.86
C ALA A 70 8.59 15.62 -19.90
N ARG A 71 9.88 15.38 -19.64
CA ARG A 71 10.47 14.04 -19.56
C ARG A 71 10.01 13.29 -18.30
N GLN A 72 9.93 13.97 -17.16
CA GLN A 72 9.38 13.42 -15.93
C GLN A 72 7.88 13.08 -16.07
N GLU A 73 7.09 13.97 -16.67
CA GLU A 73 5.67 13.72 -16.96
C GLU A 73 5.47 12.49 -17.85
N ALA A 74 6.28 12.37 -18.90
CA ALA A 74 6.24 11.21 -19.80
C ALA A 74 6.58 9.91 -19.06
N ALA A 75 7.60 9.93 -18.19
CA ALA A 75 7.98 8.79 -17.36
C ALA A 75 6.86 8.41 -16.37
N CYS A 76 6.23 9.39 -15.72
CA CYS A 76 5.07 9.16 -14.85
C CYS A 76 3.91 8.50 -15.60
N ARG A 77 3.57 8.98 -16.80
CA ARG A 77 2.52 8.38 -17.66
C ARG A 77 2.85 6.94 -18.05
N GLN A 78 4.10 6.70 -18.46
CA GLN A 78 4.55 5.37 -18.86
C GLN A 78 4.43 4.38 -17.70
N VAL A 79 4.90 4.77 -16.51
CA VAL A 79 4.77 3.90 -15.33
C VAL A 79 3.32 3.76 -14.90
N ALA A 80 2.52 4.83 -14.90
CA ALA A 80 1.10 4.75 -14.58
C ALA A 80 0.35 3.74 -15.46
N ALA A 81 0.67 3.66 -16.75
CA ALA A 81 0.13 2.65 -17.65
C ALA A 81 0.53 1.22 -17.22
N LEU A 82 1.81 1.00 -16.88
CA LEU A 82 2.29 -0.29 -16.35
C LEU A 82 1.60 -0.68 -15.04
N LEU A 83 1.35 0.29 -14.16
CA LEU A 83 0.66 0.07 -12.89
C LEU A 83 -0.82 -0.30 -13.10
N ALA A 84 -1.49 0.32 -14.08
CA ALA A 84 -2.91 0.08 -14.36
C ALA A 84 -3.21 -1.34 -14.87
N GLU A 85 -2.24 -2.00 -15.49
CA GLU A 85 -2.35 -3.37 -15.99
C GLU A 85 -2.22 -4.44 -14.88
N ARG A 86 -1.83 -4.04 -13.66
CA ARG A 86 -1.55 -4.96 -12.55
C ARG A 86 -2.64 -4.91 -11.49
N MET A 87 -3.07 -6.10 -11.05
CA MET A 87 -3.82 -6.27 -9.82
C MET A 87 -2.80 -6.30 -8.65
N GLY A 88 -2.59 -5.18 -7.95
CA GLY A 88 -1.63 -5.13 -6.84
C GLY A 88 -1.51 -3.77 -6.14
N GLU A 89 -0.66 -3.73 -5.11
CA GLU A 89 -0.31 -2.55 -4.29
C GLU A 89 0.85 -1.74 -4.84
N LEU A 90 1.15 -1.87 -6.13
CA LEU A 90 2.31 -1.23 -6.73
C LEU A 90 2.07 0.29 -6.86
N ARG A 91 2.88 1.08 -6.17
CA ARG A 91 2.77 2.54 -6.12
C ARG A 91 3.93 3.23 -6.83
N LEU A 92 3.66 4.37 -7.48
CA LEU A 92 4.68 5.31 -7.92
C LEU A 92 4.90 6.34 -6.81
N CYS A 93 6.11 6.39 -6.27
CA CYS A 93 6.55 7.36 -5.28
C CYS A 93 7.10 8.61 -5.97
N LEU A 94 6.52 9.77 -5.63
CA LEU A 94 6.92 11.08 -6.13
C LEU A 94 7.31 11.99 -4.95
N PRO A 95 8.42 12.74 -5.02
CA PRO A 95 8.77 13.74 -4.01
C PRO A 95 7.72 14.86 -3.92
N LEU A 96 7.34 15.26 -2.71
CA LEU A 96 6.40 16.36 -2.47
C LEU A 96 6.88 17.66 -3.13
N GLU A 97 8.16 17.97 -2.96
CA GLU A 97 8.80 19.15 -3.56
C GLU A 97 8.79 19.14 -5.09
N TRP A 98 8.70 17.96 -5.71
CA TRP A 98 8.47 17.88 -7.15
C TRP A 98 7.03 18.24 -7.52
N LEU A 99 6.04 17.72 -6.79
CA LEU A 99 4.62 18.05 -7.01
C LEU A 99 4.39 19.57 -6.91
N GLU A 100 4.92 20.20 -5.86
CA GLU A 100 4.78 21.64 -5.60
C GLU A 100 5.39 22.52 -6.71
N ARG A 101 6.49 22.09 -7.34
CA ARG A 101 7.17 22.87 -8.39
C ARG A 101 6.67 22.55 -9.80
N ALA A 102 6.36 21.28 -10.06
CA ALA A 102 6.00 20.82 -11.39
C ALA A 102 4.53 21.05 -11.71
N LEU A 103 3.65 20.91 -10.71
CA LEU A 103 2.20 21.01 -10.85
C LEU A 103 1.67 22.27 -10.15
N PRO A 104 0.95 23.15 -10.86
CA PRO A 104 0.35 24.32 -10.24
C PRO A 104 -0.82 23.93 -9.34
N GLY A 105 -1.11 24.77 -8.35
CA GLY A 105 -2.33 24.67 -7.54
C GLY A 105 -2.15 23.88 -6.25
N THR A 106 -3.25 23.24 -5.83
CA THR A 106 -3.41 22.52 -4.58
C THR A 106 -3.30 21.00 -4.77
N ALA A 107 -3.30 20.25 -3.67
CA ALA A 107 -3.31 18.79 -3.71
C ALA A 107 -4.45 18.21 -4.57
N ASP A 108 -5.64 18.83 -4.58
CA ASP A 108 -6.76 18.40 -5.42
C ASP A 108 -6.47 18.61 -6.92
N ASP A 109 -5.80 19.72 -7.27
CA ASP A 109 -5.39 20.01 -8.65
C ASP A 109 -4.30 19.02 -9.13
N TRP A 110 -3.38 18.66 -8.23
CA TRP A 110 -2.37 17.65 -8.50
C TRP A 110 -3.01 16.29 -8.75
N LEU A 111 -3.96 15.87 -7.90
CA LEU A 111 -4.69 14.61 -8.05
C LEU A 111 -5.48 14.56 -9.37
N ALA A 112 -6.12 15.66 -9.76
CA ALA A 112 -6.82 15.76 -11.05
C ALA A 112 -5.85 15.60 -12.22
N THR A 113 -4.69 16.26 -12.17
CA THR A 113 -3.66 16.18 -13.20
C THR A 113 -3.06 14.77 -13.31
N LEU A 114 -2.69 14.16 -12.19
CA LEU A 114 -2.15 12.80 -12.15
C LEU A 114 -3.18 11.75 -12.60
N THR A 115 -4.45 11.95 -12.26
CA THR A 115 -5.54 11.08 -12.72
C THR A 115 -5.70 11.14 -14.25
N ALA A 116 -5.56 12.33 -14.85
CA ALA A 116 -5.56 12.49 -16.31
C ALA A 116 -4.38 11.76 -16.99
N TRP A 117 -3.29 11.51 -16.25
CA TRP A 117 -2.15 10.71 -16.71
C TRP A 117 -2.32 9.21 -16.47
N GLY A 118 -3.44 8.78 -15.88
CA GLY A 118 -3.71 7.39 -15.52
C GLY A 118 -3.21 6.99 -14.13
N LEU A 119 -2.56 7.90 -13.38
CA LEU A 119 -2.08 7.64 -12.02
C LEU A 119 -3.17 8.02 -11.01
N LYS A 120 -3.99 7.03 -10.64
CA LYS A 120 -5.02 7.21 -9.61
C LYS A 120 -4.38 7.32 -8.22
N ALA A 121 -5.02 8.05 -7.31
CA ALA A 121 -4.52 8.26 -5.95
C ALA A 121 -4.08 6.97 -5.21
N PRO A 122 -4.79 5.82 -5.29
CA PRO A 122 -4.32 4.57 -4.67
C PRO A 122 -2.99 4.01 -5.20
N LEU A 123 -2.56 4.46 -6.38
CA LEU A 123 -1.29 4.08 -7.02
C LEU A 123 -0.18 5.11 -6.75
N LEU A 124 -0.45 6.15 -5.96
CA LEU A 124 0.50 7.21 -5.63
C LEU A 124 1.06 7.00 -4.22
N SER A 125 2.37 7.21 -4.08
CA SER A 125 3.02 7.52 -2.82
C SER A 125 3.67 8.90 -2.91
N VAL A 126 3.65 9.67 -1.82
CA VAL A 126 4.27 10.99 -1.76
C VAL A 126 5.36 10.99 -0.69
N LEU A 127 6.60 11.26 -1.11
CA LEU A 127 7.74 11.36 -0.21
C LEU A 127 7.88 12.78 0.34
N VAL A 128 7.83 12.91 1.66
CA VAL A 128 7.89 14.16 2.40
C VAL A 128 9.24 14.22 3.12
N PRO A 129 10.14 15.14 2.75
CA PRO A 129 11.43 15.28 3.43
C PRO A 129 11.29 15.59 4.93
N GLU A 130 12.16 15.05 5.79
CA GLU A 130 12.12 15.25 7.25
C GLU A 130 12.09 16.75 7.61
N ARG A 131 12.94 17.56 6.96
CA ARG A 131 13.00 19.02 7.15
C ARG A 131 11.65 19.72 6.94
N ARG A 132 10.80 19.18 6.06
CA ARG A 132 9.50 19.77 5.77
C ARG A 132 8.47 19.38 6.84
N ALA A 133 8.57 18.16 7.37
CA ALA A 133 7.77 17.69 8.49
C ALA A 133 8.11 18.41 9.80
N ALA A 134 9.41 18.65 10.05
CA ALA A 134 9.92 19.31 11.25
C ALA A 134 9.56 20.80 11.37
N ALA A 135 9.17 21.45 10.28
CA ALA A 135 8.95 22.89 10.25
C ALA A 135 7.69 23.37 11.02
N ASP A 136 7.04 22.50 11.82
CA ASP A 136 5.78 22.71 12.58
C ASP A 136 4.75 23.55 11.79
N ASP A 137 4.54 23.16 10.54
CA ASP A 137 3.75 23.92 9.61
C ASP A 137 2.38 23.26 9.42
N LYS A 138 1.34 23.87 10.00
CA LYS A 138 -0.06 23.44 9.79
C LYS A 138 -0.42 23.33 8.31
N THR A 139 0.31 24.01 7.42
CA THR A 139 0.09 23.89 5.97
C THR A 139 0.43 22.50 5.44
N LEU A 140 1.43 21.79 5.98
CA LEU A 140 1.78 20.46 5.50
C LEU A 140 0.64 19.46 5.77
N ALA A 141 0.06 19.47 6.96
CA ALA A 141 -1.09 18.64 7.28
C ALA A 141 -2.27 18.91 6.33
N THR A 142 -2.54 20.18 6.00
CA THR A 142 -3.59 20.56 5.04
C THR A 142 -3.27 20.16 3.60
N THR A 143 -1.99 20.13 3.21
CA THR A 143 -1.56 19.66 1.88
C THR A 143 -1.67 18.14 1.76
N LEU A 144 -1.31 17.39 2.81
CA LEU A 144 -1.32 15.93 2.78
C LEU A 144 -2.71 15.33 2.99
N ALA A 145 -3.62 16.00 3.71
CA ALA A 145 -4.94 15.47 4.03
C ALA A 145 -5.78 15.09 2.79
N PRO A 146 -5.88 15.92 1.73
CA PRO A 146 -6.59 15.54 0.50
C PRO A 146 -5.96 14.34 -0.21
N LEU A 147 -4.62 14.28 -0.27
CA LEU A 147 -3.88 13.18 -0.88
C LEU A 147 -4.23 11.85 -0.18
N ARG A 148 -4.16 11.83 1.16
CA ARG A 148 -4.49 10.66 1.96
C ARG A 148 -5.97 10.30 1.86
N ALA A 149 -6.87 11.28 1.89
CA ALA A 149 -8.31 11.07 1.74
C ALA A 149 -8.67 10.43 0.40
N ALA A 150 -7.92 10.74 -0.66
CA ALA A 150 -8.05 10.12 -1.98
C ALA A 150 -7.42 8.71 -2.07
N GLY A 151 -6.63 8.29 -1.07
CA GLY A 151 -6.01 6.98 -0.99
C GLY A 151 -4.52 6.95 -1.36
N ALA A 152 -3.89 8.11 -1.57
CA ALA A 152 -2.44 8.18 -1.74
C ALA A 152 -1.74 7.86 -0.41
N GLU A 153 -0.61 7.17 -0.51
CA GLU A 153 0.25 6.89 0.65
C GLU A 153 1.23 8.04 0.87
N THR A 154 1.51 8.36 2.12
CA THR A 154 2.49 9.39 2.46
C THR A 154 3.65 8.79 3.25
N ILE A 155 4.86 9.13 2.82
CA ILE A 155 6.11 8.57 3.33
C ILE A 155 6.94 9.73 3.89
N LEU A 156 7.37 9.64 5.15
CA LEU A 156 8.38 10.53 5.69
C LEU A 156 9.77 10.05 5.25
N GLY A 157 10.51 10.91 4.54
CA GLY A 157 11.90 10.68 4.14
C GLY A 157 12.91 11.08 5.21
N ASP A 158 14.12 10.52 5.11
CA ASP A 158 15.33 10.90 5.86
C ASP A 158 15.20 10.86 7.40
N PHE A 159 14.32 10.02 7.94
CA PHE A 159 14.10 9.96 9.38
C PHE A 159 15.30 9.34 10.11
N GLY A 160 15.80 10.06 11.12
CA GLY A 160 17.00 9.70 11.87
C GLY A 160 18.18 10.64 11.65
N ALA A 161 18.10 11.57 10.68
CA ALA A 161 19.11 12.61 10.44
C ALA A 161 19.04 13.78 11.46
N GLY A 162 17.98 13.84 12.27
CA GLY A 162 17.91 14.68 13.47
C GLY A 162 17.07 15.95 13.35
N ALA A 163 16.16 16.02 12.38
CA ALA A 163 15.34 17.22 12.17
C ALA A 163 13.95 17.17 12.85
N SER A 164 13.27 16.01 12.95
CA SER A 164 11.88 15.94 13.46
C SER A 164 11.76 15.41 14.90
N SER A 165 10.79 15.96 15.65
CA SER A 165 10.34 15.41 16.94
C SER A 165 9.21 14.40 16.75
N LEU A 166 9.19 13.33 17.56
CA LEU A 166 8.08 12.34 17.57
C LEU A 166 6.71 12.98 17.84
N SER A 167 6.67 14.11 18.55
CA SER A 167 5.44 14.85 18.83
C SER A 167 4.84 15.47 17.56
N GLU A 168 5.69 15.97 16.66
CA GLU A 168 5.29 16.58 15.38
C GLU A 168 4.73 15.53 14.43
N LEU A 169 5.37 14.34 14.39
CA LEU A 169 4.93 13.23 13.54
C LEU A 169 3.54 12.71 13.87
N ARG A 170 3.08 12.85 15.12
CA ARG A 170 1.76 12.36 15.55
C ARG A 170 0.60 13.12 14.91
N GLU A 171 0.80 14.39 14.55
CA GLU A 171 -0.24 15.24 13.98
C GLU A 171 -0.28 15.19 12.44
N LEU A 172 0.77 14.67 11.83
CA LEU A 172 0.87 14.55 10.38
C LEU A 172 0.19 13.27 9.89
N PRO A 173 -0.53 13.33 8.75
CA PRO A 173 -1.25 12.19 8.21
C PRO A 173 -0.30 11.22 7.46
N LEU A 174 0.73 10.71 8.14
CA LEU A 174 1.79 9.85 7.60
C LEU A 174 1.41 8.36 7.67
N ASP A 175 1.87 7.56 6.70
CA ASP A 175 1.61 6.11 6.63
C ASP A 175 2.89 5.26 6.73
N VAL A 176 4.05 5.82 6.33
CA VAL A 176 5.35 5.15 6.31
C VAL A 176 6.45 6.11 6.80
N ILE A 177 7.40 5.59 7.55
CA ILE A 177 8.66 6.25 7.90
C ILE A 177 9.80 5.55 7.16
N ARG A 178 10.58 6.30 6.38
CA ARG A 178 11.83 5.84 5.74
C ARG A 178 13.00 6.15 6.66
N ILE A 179 13.66 5.11 7.14
CA ILE A 179 14.92 5.20 7.88
C ILE A 179 16.02 5.57 6.89
N ASP A 180 16.76 6.62 7.22
CA ASP A 180 17.84 7.13 6.37
C ASP A 180 18.96 6.10 6.15
N ARG A 181 19.57 6.16 4.95
CA ARG A 181 20.64 5.24 4.55
C ARG A 181 21.89 5.34 5.42
N SER A 182 22.10 6.42 6.18
CA SER A 182 23.23 6.54 7.11
C SER A 182 23.10 5.60 8.31
N VAL A 183 21.88 5.14 8.63
CA VAL A 183 21.60 4.29 9.79
C VAL A 183 21.69 2.79 9.45
N VAL A 184 21.44 2.41 8.19
CA VAL A 184 21.36 1.01 7.77
C VAL A 184 22.71 0.26 7.69
N PRO A 185 23.82 0.86 7.20
CA PRO A 185 25.09 0.19 7.02
C PRO A 185 25.63 -0.49 8.28
N ASP A 186 25.48 0.18 9.43
CA ASP A 186 26.07 -0.22 10.71
C ASP A 186 25.17 -1.18 11.53
N ILE A 187 24.00 -1.59 11.00
CA ILE A 187 23.06 -2.48 11.70
C ILE A 187 23.60 -3.89 11.96
N VAL A 188 24.65 -4.30 11.25
CA VAL A 188 25.28 -5.63 11.40
C VAL A 188 26.49 -5.57 12.33
N THR A 189 27.20 -4.44 12.34
CA THR A 189 28.52 -4.29 12.97
C THR A 189 28.47 -3.49 14.27
N ASP A 190 27.55 -2.53 14.39
CA ASP A 190 27.38 -1.68 15.55
C ASP A 190 26.09 -1.99 16.32
N SER A 191 26.30 -2.35 17.58
CA SER A 191 25.21 -2.66 18.49
C SER A 191 24.34 -1.49 18.89
N HIS A 192 24.91 -0.28 18.96
CA HIS A 192 24.16 0.90 19.33
C HIS A 192 23.16 1.23 18.21
N THR A 193 23.65 1.24 16.96
CA THR A 193 22.85 1.38 15.75
C THR A 193 21.80 0.28 15.64
N THR A 194 22.18 -0.98 15.86
CA THR A 194 21.22 -2.11 15.88
C THR A 194 20.05 -1.86 16.85
N SER A 195 20.35 -1.45 18.09
CA SER A 195 19.32 -1.18 19.09
C SER A 195 18.50 0.06 18.76
N LEU A 196 19.12 1.09 18.17
CA LEU A 196 18.45 2.30 17.71
C LEU A 196 17.46 1.96 16.60
N THR A 197 17.89 1.28 15.53
CA THR A 197 17.04 0.87 14.42
C THR A 197 15.86 0.02 14.88
N ARG A 198 16.09 -0.95 15.78
CA ARG A 198 14.99 -1.73 16.37
C ARG A 198 14.00 -0.85 17.14
N SER A 199 14.50 0.08 17.96
CA SER A 199 13.66 1.00 18.71
C SER A 199 12.84 1.90 17.79
N LEU A 200 13.44 2.40 16.71
CA LEU A 200 12.76 3.21 15.69
C LEU A 200 11.64 2.43 15.00
N ILE A 201 11.90 1.16 14.65
CA ILE A 201 10.87 0.28 14.06
C ILE A 201 9.70 0.08 15.01
N GLN A 202 9.99 -0.25 16.27
CA GLN A 202 8.95 -0.45 17.28
C GLN A 202 8.14 0.82 17.57
N LEU A 203 8.79 1.98 17.60
CA LEU A 203 8.12 3.28 17.78
C LEU A 203 7.20 3.61 16.60
N ALA A 204 7.67 3.43 15.37
CA ALA A 204 6.88 3.65 14.17
C ALA A 204 5.63 2.75 14.15
N HIS A 205 5.78 1.47 14.48
CA HIS A 205 4.65 0.54 14.63
C HIS A 205 3.71 0.94 15.76
N GLY A 206 4.23 1.44 16.88
CA GLY A 206 3.44 2.00 17.98
C GLY A 206 2.61 3.23 17.57
N LEU A 207 3.07 3.97 16.56
CA LEU A 207 2.35 5.08 15.93
C LEU A 207 1.49 4.65 14.73
N HIS A 208 1.32 3.34 14.52
CA HIS A 208 0.57 2.76 13.39
C HIS A 208 1.15 3.06 12.00
N MET A 209 2.44 3.36 11.90
CA MET A 209 3.16 3.60 10.65
C MET A 209 3.99 2.38 10.24
N ARG A 210 4.18 2.17 8.93
CA ARG A 210 5.16 1.19 8.43
C ARG A 210 6.57 1.76 8.46
N VAL A 211 7.56 0.88 8.43
CA VAL A 211 8.96 1.27 8.26
C VAL A 211 9.52 0.79 6.93
N MET A 212 10.21 1.72 6.26
CA MET A 212 10.99 1.48 5.06
C MET A 212 12.47 1.70 5.36
N ALA A 213 13.32 0.73 5.07
CA ALA A 213 14.77 0.87 5.20
C ALA A 213 15.40 1.28 3.86
N ASP A 214 16.15 2.39 3.85
CA ASP A 214 16.91 2.85 2.69
C ASP A 214 18.36 2.37 2.72
N GLY A 215 18.96 2.16 1.55
CA GLY A 215 20.38 1.83 1.43
C GLY A 215 20.75 0.40 1.84
N VAL A 216 19.82 -0.56 1.73
CA VAL A 216 20.12 -1.97 2.01
C VAL A 216 21.06 -2.52 0.92
N ALA A 217 22.30 -2.81 1.30
CA ALA A 217 23.37 -3.18 0.38
C ALA A 217 23.61 -4.69 0.27
N ASN A 218 23.25 -5.48 1.28
CA ASN A 218 23.52 -6.92 1.30
C ASN A 218 22.47 -7.74 2.08
N ASP A 219 22.54 -9.06 1.92
CA ASP A 219 21.62 -10.02 2.53
C ASP A 219 21.67 -10.03 4.07
N ASP A 220 22.82 -9.73 4.67
CA ASP A 220 22.96 -9.70 6.14
C ASP A 220 22.21 -8.50 6.75
N GLN A 221 22.32 -7.33 6.12
CA GLN A 221 21.53 -6.14 6.49
C GLN A 221 20.02 -6.40 6.30
N LEU A 222 19.65 -6.99 5.16
CA LEU A 222 18.27 -7.36 4.86
C LEU A 222 17.71 -8.29 5.94
N GLN A 223 18.42 -9.38 6.25
CA GLN A 223 17.99 -10.35 7.26
C GLN A 223 17.83 -9.68 8.63
N ARG A 224 18.73 -8.76 8.99
CA ARG A 224 18.65 -8.04 10.27
C ARG A 224 17.41 -7.14 10.34
N LEU A 225 17.09 -6.46 9.25
CA LEU A 225 15.88 -5.64 9.13
C LEU A 225 14.60 -6.50 9.21
N VAL A 226 14.59 -7.67 8.55
CA VAL A 226 13.49 -8.65 8.68
C VAL A 226 13.34 -9.13 10.12
N ASP A 227 14.44 -9.48 10.79
CA ASP A 227 14.44 -9.93 12.19
C ASP A 227 13.95 -8.84 13.16
N HIS A 228 14.13 -7.55 12.82
CA HIS A 228 13.60 -6.41 13.57
C HIS A 228 12.16 -6.06 13.20
N GLY A 229 11.58 -6.73 12.20
CA GLY A 229 10.20 -6.54 11.76
C GLY A 229 10.00 -5.36 10.82
N CYS A 230 11.05 -4.89 10.12
CA CYS A 230 10.93 -3.87 9.10
C CYS A 230 9.94 -4.31 8.00
N ASP A 231 9.09 -3.40 7.51
CA ASP A 231 8.01 -3.73 6.58
C ASP A 231 8.45 -3.68 5.12
N LEU A 232 9.27 -2.67 4.78
CA LEU A 232 9.67 -2.33 3.42
C LEU A 232 11.19 -2.08 3.36
N ALA A 233 11.78 -2.31 2.19
CA ALA A 233 13.16 -1.91 1.95
C ALA A 233 13.43 -1.53 0.49
N LEU A 234 14.51 -0.77 0.32
CA LEU A 234 15.12 -0.44 -0.96
C LEU A 234 16.64 -0.37 -0.80
N GLY A 235 17.36 -0.52 -1.91
CA GLY A 235 18.81 -0.47 -1.95
C GLY A 235 19.40 -1.43 -2.98
N ASP A 236 20.72 -1.42 -3.06
CA ASP A 236 21.49 -2.14 -4.07
C ASP A 236 21.32 -3.67 -3.99
N CYS A 237 20.96 -4.21 -2.81
CA CYS A 237 20.70 -5.65 -2.64
C CYS A 237 19.55 -6.17 -3.54
N PHE A 238 18.68 -5.29 -4.02
CA PHE A 238 17.56 -5.65 -4.88
C PHE A 238 17.82 -5.44 -6.38
N GLY A 239 19.05 -5.04 -6.74
CA GLY A 239 19.47 -4.76 -8.10
C GLY A 239 19.57 -3.26 -8.43
N ALA A 240 20.05 -2.99 -9.64
CA ALA A 240 20.31 -1.63 -10.11
C ALA A 240 19.02 -0.81 -10.35
N LEU A 241 19.18 0.51 -10.48
CA LEU A 241 18.11 1.41 -10.90
C LEU A 241 17.53 1.00 -12.26
N GLN A 242 16.21 0.94 -12.33
CA GLN A 242 15.48 0.42 -13.48
C GLN A 242 15.13 1.53 -14.48
N THR A 243 15.05 1.17 -15.76
CA THR A 243 14.30 1.95 -16.76
C THR A 243 12.83 1.56 -16.70
N ALA A 244 11.95 2.30 -17.39
CA ALA A 244 10.55 1.90 -17.51
C ALA A 244 10.39 0.52 -18.21
N GLU A 245 11.25 0.21 -19.18
CA GLU A 245 11.30 -1.10 -19.86
C GLU A 245 11.80 -2.22 -18.93
N GLY A 246 12.82 -1.93 -18.12
CA GLY A 246 13.32 -2.85 -17.09
C GLY A 246 12.24 -3.16 -16.05
N LEU A 247 11.52 -2.13 -15.61
CA LEU A 247 10.38 -2.28 -14.70
C LEU A 247 9.27 -3.13 -15.33
N GLN A 248 8.91 -2.86 -16.59
CA GLN A 248 7.95 -3.69 -17.32
C GLN A 248 8.39 -5.17 -17.31
N THR A 249 9.66 -5.45 -17.57
CA THR A 249 10.21 -6.81 -17.58
C THR A 249 10.12 -7.47 -16.20
N LEU A 250 10.51 -6.76 -15.13
CA LEU A 250 10.41 -7.24 -13.75
C LEU A 250 8.97 -7.57 -13.36
N LEU A 251 8.04 -6.69 -13.72
CA LEU A 251 6.62 -6.89 -13.46
C LEU A 251 6.09 -8.12 -14.20
N HIS A 252 6.38 -8.25 -15.50
CA HIS A 252 5.99 -9.41 -16.30
C HIS A 252 6.51 -10.72 -15.74
N ALA A 253 7.75 -10.74 -15.23
CA ALA A 253 8.34 -11.91 -14.59
C ALA A 253 7.69 -12.30 -13.25
N GLY A 254 6.91 -11.40 -12.63
CA GLY A 254 6.32 -11.62 -11.30
C GLY A 254 7.38 -11.60 -10.21
N ALA A 255 8.33 -10.66 -10.29
CA ALA A 255 9.47 -10.60 -9.40
C ALA A 255 9.06 -10.60 -7.92
N ALA A 256 9.69 -11.48 -7.14
CA ALA A 256 9.49 -11.63 -5.71
C ALA A 256 10.83 -11.98 -5.04
N LEU A 257 11.02 -11.53 -3.80
CA LEU A 257 12.19 -11.86 -3.02
C LEU A 257 12.21 -13.36 -2.66
N PRO A 258 13.40 -13.99 -2.65
CA PRO A 258 13.55 -15.37 -2.18
C PRO A 258 13.04 -15.54 -0.75
N GLN A 259 12.20 -16.56 -0.50
CA GLN A 259 11.67 -16.82 0.84
C GLN A 259 12.77 -17.07 1.89
N GLY A 260 13.95 -17.56 1.47
CA GLY A 260 15.09 -17.76 2.36
C GLY A 260 15.67 -16.47 2.96
N LEU A 261 15.42 -15.31 2.34
CA LEU A 261 15.81 -13.99 2.83
C LEU A 261 14.72 -13.32 3.69
N LEU A 262 13.48 -13.82 3.60
CA LEU A 262 12.31 -13.28 4.32
C LEU A 262 11.96 -14.12 5.56
N GLY A 263 12.47 -15.36 5.63
CA GLY A 263 12.30 -16.23 6.76
C GLY A 263 13.14 -15.78 7.94
N THR A 264 12.54 -15.68 9.12
CA THR A 264 13.30 -15.64 10.37
C THR A 264 14.04 -16.97 10.50
N ARG A 265 15.37 -16.95 10.44
CA ARG A 265 16.15 -18.17 10.71
C ARG A 265 15.80 -18.64 12.14
N PRO A 266 15.68 -19.96 12.39
CA PRO A 266 15.48 -20.45 13.74
C PRO A 266 16.63 -19.91 14.61
N ARG A 267 16.29 -19.06 15.57
CA ARG A 267 17.28 -18.45 16.47
C ARG A 267 18.01 -19.57 17.19
N ARG A 268 19.32 -19.63 16.99
CA ARG A 268 20.17 -20.56 17.72
C ARG A 268 20.26 -20.06 19.16
N ARG A 269 19.70 -20.82 20.10
CA ARG A 269 19.75 -20.52 21.55
C ARG A 269 21.18 -20.21 21.99
N THR A 270 21.47 -18.94 22.26
CA THR A 270 22.80 -18.44 22.59
C THR A 270 22.87 -18.01 24.05
N LEU A 271 23.78 -18.63 24.79
CA LEU A 271 24.01 -18.42 26.22
C LEU A 271 25.37 -17.76 26.42
N LEU A 272 25.38 -16.56 27.02
CA LEU A 272 26.58 -15.86 27.43
C LEU A 272 26.86 -16.12 28.91
N LEU A 273 28.02 -16.67 29.21
CA LEU A 273 28.51 -16.87 30.58
C LEU A 273 29.60 -15.84 30.87
N VAL A 274 29.45 -15.07 31.95
CA VAL A 274 30.39 -14.02 32.33
C VAL A 274 30.86 -14.24 33.75
N ASP A 275 32.15 -14.44 33.95
CA ASP A 275 32.76 -14.70 35.26
C ASP A 275 34.25 -14.41 35.16
N ASP A 276 34.84 -13.70 36.13
CA ASP A 276 36.26 -13.35 36.12
C ASP A 276 37.17 -14.56 36.39
N GLU A 277 36.64 -15.64 36.95
CA GLU A 277 37.35 -16.89 37.18
C GLU A 277 37.19 -17.87 35.99
N GLU A 278 38.29 -18.12 35.26
CA GLU A 278 38.29 -19.10 34.15
C GLU A 278 37.90 -20.53 34.56
N SER A 279 38.17 -20.91 35.81
CA SER A 279 37.80 -22.21 36.39
C SER A 279 36.27 -22.38 36.44
N ILE A 280 35.55 -21.32 36.81
CA ILE A 280 34.09 -21.27 36.85
C ILE A 280 33.53 -21.32 35.44
N LEU A 281 34.06 -20.50 34.51
CA LEU A 281 33.66 -20.54 33.11
C LEU A 281 33.84 -21.93 32.49
N SER A 282 34.95 -22.61 32.78
CA SER A 282 35.22 -23.98 32.30
C SER A 282 34.20 -24.99 32.85
N SER A 283 33.82 -24.83 34.12
CA SER A 283 32.81 -25.67 34.78
C SER A 283 31.42 -25.46 34.17
N LEU A 284 31.00 -24.20 33.99
CA LEU A 284 29.74 -23.85 33.34
C LEU A 284 29.70 -24.27 31.86
N LYS A 285 30.81 -24.10 31.12
CA LYS A 285 30.95 -24.62 29.76
C LYS A 285 30.73 -26.13 29.72
N ARG A 286 31.35 -26.88 30.63
CA ARG A 286 31.21 -28.35 30.72
C ARG A 286 29.77 -28.75 31.05
N LEU A 287 29.12 -28.02 31.95
CA LEU A 287 27.71 -28.21 32.29
C LEU A 287 26.86 -28.12 31.01
N PHE A 288 26.87 -26.97 30.33
CA PHE A 288 25.93 -26.68 29.25
C PHE A 288 26.29 -27.23 27.87
N ARG A 289 27.48 -27.82 27.68
CA ARG A 289 27.99 -28.26 26.37
C ARG A 289 27.05 -29.18 25.59
N ARG A 290 26.26 -30.01 26.28
CA ARG A 290 25.37 -31.01 25.67
C ARG A 290 23.92 -30.55 25.53
N ASP A 291 23.59 -29.33 25.95
CA ASP A 291 22.22 -28.84 26.01
C ASP A 291 21.76 -28.14 24.73
N GLY A 292 22.58 -28.17 23.67
CA GLY A 292 22.25 -27.60 22.36
C GLY A 292 22.43 -26.08 22.26
N TYR A 293 22.97 -25.43 23.28
CA TYR A 293 23.23 -23.99 23.28
C TYR A 293 24.49 -23.62 22.50
N HIS A 294 24.48 -22.45 21.86
CA HIS A 294 25.69 -21.77 21.44
C HIS A 294 26.28 -21.03 22.65
N LEU A 295 27.43 -21.50 23.13
CA LEU A 295 28.06 -20.98 24.33
C LEU A 295 29.07 -19.89 23.99
N LEU A 296 28.87 -18.72 24.60
CA LEU A 296 29.79 -17.60 24.59
C LEU A 296 30.31 -17.39 26.00
N THR A 297 31.58 -16.99 26.13
CA THR A 297 32.17 -16.72 27.45
C THR A 297 33.01 -15.47 27.47
N ALA A 298 32.89 -14.72 28.55
CA ALA A 298 33.68 -13.54 28.84
C ALA A 298 34.23 -13.59 30.27
N THR A 299 35.44 -13.06 30.46
CA THR A 299 36.10 -12.93 31.77
C THR A 299 35.86 -11.58 32.44
N SER A 300 35.03 -10.73 31.84
CA SER A 300 34.67 -9.42 32.41
C SER A 300 33.37 -8.90 31.81
N GLY A 301 32.68 -8.01 32.53
CA GLY A 301 31.49 -7.32 32.02
C GLY A 301 31.75 -6.55 30.71
N ARG A 302 32.93 -5.93 30.55
CA ARG A 302 33.32 -5.22 29.32
C ARG A 302 33.40 -6.17 28.13
N GLN A 303 34.10 -7.30 28.28
CA GLN A 303 34.16 -8.31 27.23
C GLN A 303 32.78 -8.93 26.94
N GLY A 304 31.93 -9.05 27.97
CA GLY A 304 30.54 -9.46 27.81
C GLY A 304 29.75 -8.51 26.90
N LEU A 305 29.89 -7.20 27.09
CA LEU A 305 29.27 -6.18 26.23
C LEU A 305 29.81 -6.22 24.79
N GLU A 306 31.11 -6.44 24.60
CA GLU A 306 31.71 -6.60 23.27
C GLU A 306 31.15 -7.83 22.54
N LEU A 307 30.89 -8.93 23.25
CA LEU A 307 30.27 -10.12 22.66
C LEU A 307 28.80 -9.89 22.33
N LEU A 308 28.05 -9.21 23.21
CA LEU A 308 26.68 -8.79 22.93
C LEU A 308 26.59 -7.89 21.69
N ALA A 309 27.64 -7.10 21.43
CA ALA A 309 27.67 -6.23 20.27
C ALA A 309 27.91 -6.97 18.95
N LYS A 310 28.68 -8.07 18.99
CA LYS A 310 29.07 -8.83 17.79
C LYS A 310 28.01 -9.83 17.33
N GLN A 311 27.17 -10.32 18.24
CA GLN A 311 26.22 -11.39 17.94
C GLN A 311 25.04 -11.42 18.93
N PRO A 312 23.85 -11.90 18.50
CA PRO A 312 22.69 -11.98 19.37
C PRO A 312 22.90 -12.97 20.51
N VAL A 313 22.44 -12.60 21.71
CA VAL A 313 22.44 -13.42 22.92
C VAL A 313 21.05 -13.41 23.54
N ASP A 314 20.52 -14.60 23.81
CA ASP A 314 19.17 -14.76 24.35
C ASP A 314 19.18 -14.79 25.89
N VAL A 315 20.20 -15.42 26.49
CA VAL A 315 20.34 -15.56 27.94
C VAL A 315 21.76 -15.20 28.38
N ILE A 316 21.86 -14.43 29.46
CA ILE A 316 23.12 -14.10 30.14
C ILE A 316 23.11 -14.71 31.54
N VAL A 317 24.20 -15.35 31.92
CA VAL A 317 24.50 -15.74 33.31
C VAL A 317 25.81 -15.07 33.71
N SER A 318 25.74 -14.11 34.62
CA SER A 318 26.91 -13.34 35.08
C SER A 318 27.19 -13.59 36.55
N ASP A 319 28.47 -13.71 36.91
CA ASP A 319 28.88 -13.53 38.30
C ASP A 319 28.61 -12.10 38.76
N GLN A 320 28.37 -11.94 40.05
CA GLN A 320 28.14 -10.64 40.68
C GLN A 320 29.43 -9.85 40.95
N ARG A 321 30.50 -10.51 41.38
CA ARG A 321 31.74 -9.89 41.89
C ARG A 321 32.87 -10.03 40.89
N MET A 322 32.88 -9.14 39.90
CA MET A 322 33.96 -9.06 38.92
C MET A 322 34.78 -7.76 39.10
N PRO A 323 36.12 -7.79 38.88
CA PRO A 323 36.95 -6.60 38.89
C PRO A 323 36.53 -5.57 37.84
N GLY A 324 36.56 -4.29 38.24
CA GLY A 324 36.32 -3.14 37.36
C GLY A 324 34.85 -2.84 37.06
N MET A 325 34.06 -3.86 36.71
CA MET A 325 32.61 -3.74 36.48
C MET A 325 31.91 -4.93 37.12
N THR A 326 30.98 -4.68 38.04
CA THR A 326 30.20 -5.74 38.71
C THR A 326 29.20 -6.39 37.77
N GLY A 327 28.73 -7.59 38.13
CA GLY A 327 27.69 -8.30 37.38
C GLY A 327 26.42 -7.50 37.22
N ILE A 328 25.90 -6.91 38.30
CA ILE A 328 24.71 -6.06 38.25
C ILE A 328 24.91 -4.84 37.34
N GLU A 329 26.07 -4.16 37.38
CA GLU A 329 26.34 -3.03 36.48
C GLU A 329 26.36 -3.47 35.02
N PHE A 330 27.01 -4.58 34.73
CA PHE A 330 27.00 -5.20 33.40
C PHE A 330 25.58 -5.54 32.95
N LEU A 331 24.77 -6.19 33.79
CA LEU A 331 23.40 -6.58 33.45
C LEU A 331 22.47 -5.37 33.30
N ARG A 332 22.70 -4.28 34.04
CA ARG A 332 21.97 -3.02 33.87
C ARG A 332 22.27 -2.39 32.52
N GLU A 333 23.53 -2.37 32.11
CA GLU A 333 23.92 -1.87 30.79
C GLU A 333 23.42 -2.79 29.66
N ALA A 334 23.49 -4.10 29.87
CA ALA A 334 22.91 -5.08 28.96
C ALA A 334 21.39 -4.92 28.84
N LYS A 335 20.67 -4.56 29.91
CA LYS A 335 19.24 -4.24 29.82
C LYS A 335 18.98 -2.99 28.98
N ARG A 336 19.82 -1.95 29.14
CA ARG A 336 19.67 -0.68 28.41
C ARG A 336 19.86 -0.86 26.90
N LEU A 337 20.88 -1.62 26.51
CA LEU A 337 21.24 -1.84 25.11
C LEU A 337 20.51 -3.05 24.49
N TYR A 338 20.24 -4.08 25.27
CA TYR A 338 19.66 -5.36 24.85
C TYR A 338 18.51 -5.78 25.80
N PRO A 339 17.40 -5.04 25.84
CA PRO A 339 16.29 -5.27 26.76
C PRO A 339 15.68 -6.69 26.66
N ASP A 340 15.71 -7.30 25.47
CA ASP A 340 15.12 -8.62 25.19
C ASP A 340 15.93 -9.80 25.74
N THR A 341 17.20 -9.59 26.10
CA THR A 341 18.06 -10.65 26.64
C THR A 341 17.65 -11.00 28.07
N VAL A 342 17.47 -12.28 28.38
CA VAL A 342 17.13 -12.70 29.75
C VAL A 342 18.39 -12.71 30.60
N ARG A 343 18.39 -11.93 31.67
CA ARG A 343 19.58 -11.64 32.50
C ARG A 343 19.52 -12.37 33.82
N MET A 344 20.50 -13.23 34.10
CA MET A 344 20.60 -13.98 35.35
C MET A 344 21.92 -13.66 36.05
N THR A 345 21.92 -13.67 37.38
CA THR A 345 23.14 -13.47 38.17
C THR A 345 23.42 -14.63 39.10
N LEU A 346 24.68 -15.02 39.20
CA LEU A 346 25.24 -15.95 40.17
C LEU A 346 25.97 -15.14 41.25
N SER A 347 25.61 -15.31 42.52
CA SER A 347 26.34 -14.67 43.63
C SER A 347 26.50 -15.60 44.83
N GLY A 348 27.45 -15.28 45.70
CA GLY A 348 27.55 -15.87 47.02
C GLY A 348 26.51 -15.34 48.01
N TYR A 349 26.54 -15.84 49.25
CA TYR A 349 25.56 -15.50 50.30
C TYR A 349 25.62 -14.05 50.83
N THR A 350 26.61 -13.25 50.44
CA THR A 350 26.92 -11.97 51.12
C THR A 350 26.29 -10.73 50.51
N ASP A 351 25.59 -10.81 49.37
CA ASP A 351 25.22 -9.62 48.56
C ASP A 351 23.69 -9.44 48.37
N LEU A 352 22.88 -9.86 49.36
CA LEU A 352 21.41 -9.94 49.24
C LEU A 352 20.71 -8.61 48.91
N GLN A 353 21.20 -7.47 49.43
CA GLN A 353 20.56 -6.16 49.27
C GLN A 353 20.65 -5.63 47.83
N SER A 354 21.84 -5.67 47.23
CA SER A 354 22.06 -5.21 45.85
C SER A 354 21.31 -6.08 44.83
N ILE A 355 21.15 -7.37 45.13
CA ILE A 355 20.37 -8.30 44.31
C ILE A 355 18.88 -7.93 44.31
N ILE A 356 18.31 -7.61 45.48
CA ILE A 356 16.90 -7.23 45.59
C ILE A 356 16.62 -5.95 44.77
N GLU A 357 17.50 -4.96 44.86
CA GLU A 357 17.39 -3.72 44.09
C GLU A 357 17.45 -3.99 42.59
N ALA A 358 18.39 -4.82 42.12
CA ALA A 358 18.53 -5.15 40.71
C ALA A 358 17.33 -5.93 40.14
N VAL A 359 16.67 -6.75 40.95
CA VAL A 359 15.42 -7.44 40.57
C VAL A 359 14.26 -6.43 40.49
N ASN A 360 14.14 -5.51 41.45
CA ASN A 360 13.08 -4.49 41.46
C ASN A 360 13.23 -3.48 40.32
N GLU A 361 14.46 -3.13 39.95
CA GLU A 361 14.77 -2.34 38.75
C GLU A 361 14.54 -3.14 37.45
N GLY A 362 14.25 -4.44 37.55
CA GLY A 362 14.08 -5.37 36.44
C GLY A 362 15.35 -5.60 35.62
N SER A 363 16.52 -5.26 36.17
CA SER A 363 17.84 -5.48 35.56
C SER A 363 18.21 -6.96 35.57
N VAL A 364 17.68 -7.72 36.52
CA VAL A 364 17.90 -9.16 36.69
C VAL A 364 16.56 -9.89 36.66
N TYR A 365 16.43 -10.88 35.77
CA TYR A 365 15.29 -11.81 35.71
C TYR A 365 15.33 -12.81 36.88
N LYS A 366 16.52 -13.35 37.18
CA LYS A 366 16.67 -14.36 38.22
C LYS A 366 18.01 -14.31 38.93
N PHE A 367 17.93 -14.47 40.24
CA PHE A 367 19.07 -14.63 41.13
C PHE A 367 19.33 -16.12 41.42
N LEU A 368 20.61 -16.51 41.41
CA LEU A 368 21.09 -17.85 41.69
C LEU A 368 22.31 -17.82 42.63
N THR A 369 22.44 -18.84 43.49
CA THR A 369 23.49 -18.92 44.51
C THR A 369 24.69 -19.76 44.06
N LYS A 370 25.90 -19.35 44.46
CA LYS A 370 27.12 -20.16 44.42
C LYS A 370 27.39 -20.80 45.80
N PRO A 371 27.82 -22.08 45.89
CA PRO A 371 27.89 -23.06 44.79
C PRO A 371 26.48 -23.46 44.30
N TRP A 372 26.36 -23.81 43.02
CA TRP A 372 25.08 -24.19 42.41
C TRP A 372 24.89 -25.70 42.37
N ASP A 373 23.63 -26.11 42.23
CA ASP A 373 23.25 -27.46 41.82
C ASP A 373 23.12 -27.52 40.30
N ASP A 374 23.76 -28.52 39.68
CA ASP A 374 23.85 -28.66 38.22
C ASP A 374 22.48 -28.83 37.56
N GLU A 375 21.57 -29.60 38.17
CA GLU A 375 20.25 -29.90 37.61
C GLU A 375 19.32 -28.68 37.76
N LEU A 376 19.38 -28.01 38.91
CA LEU A 376 18.62 -26.80 39.17
C LEU A 376 19.07 -25.65 38.26
N LEU A 377 20.38 -25.47 38.07
CA LEU A 377 20.92 -24.43 37.20
C LEU A 377 20.52 -24.66 35.74
N ARG A 378 20.59 -25.91 35.24
CA ARG A 378 20.07 -26.27 33.92
C ARG A 378 18.60 -25.96 33.76
N SER A 379 17.78 -26.34 34.75
CA SER A 379 16.34 -26.06 34.75
C SER A 379 16.05 -24.56 34.68
N HIS A 380 16.81 -23.74 35.40
CA HIS A 380 16.63 -22.30 35.40
C HIS A 380 17.07 -21.63 34.09
N VAL A 381 18.17 -22.08 33.48
CA VAL A 381 18.58 -21.59 32.16
C VAL A 381 17.57 -22.02 31.08
N ALA A 382 17.05 -23.25 31.12
CA ALA A 382 16.02 -23.69 30.19
C ALA A 382 14.76 -22.82 30.26
N LYS A 383 14.28 -22.51 31.47
CA LYS A 383 13.15 -21.58 31.69
C LYS A 383 13.45 -20.15 31.21
N ALA A 384 14.69 -19.70 31.34
CA ALA A 384 15.10 -18.39 30.82
C ALA A 384 15.03 -18.35 29.28
N PHE A 385 15.41 -19.43 28.60
CA PHE A 385 15.21 -19.55 27.15
C PHE A 385 13.73 -19.58 26.76
N GLU A 386 12.89 -20.33 27.47
CA GLU A 386 11.44 -20.33 27.23
C GLU A 386 10.85 -18.91 27.39
N GLN A 387 11.30 -18.16 28.39
CA GLN A 387 10.86 -16.77 28.59
C GLN A 387 11.31 -15.85 27.44
N SER A 388 12.55 -16.01 26.97
CA SER A 388 13.07 -15.27 25.82
C SER A 388 12.28 -15.59 24.55
N GLU A 389 11.99 -16.88 24.31
CA GLU A 389 11.21 -17.34 23.17
C GLU A 389 9.76 -16.84 23.22
N LEU A 390 9.11 -16.91 24.39
CA LEU A 390 7.77 -16.37 24.59
C LEU A 390 7.72 -14.86 24.36
N ALA A 391 8.73 -14.11 24.83
CA ALA A 391 8.80 -12.67 24.61
C ALA A 391 8.99 -12.34 23.12
N ALA A 392 9.90 -13.05 22.44
CA ALA A 392 10.11 -12.92 21.01
C ALA A 392 8.85 -13.28 20.21
N GLU A 393 8.15 -14.34 20.60
CA GLU A 393 6.90 -14.80 19.98
C GLU A 393 5.77 -13.80 20.20
N ASN A 394 5.63 -13.22 21.39
CA ASN A 394 4.65 -12.17 21.67
C ASN A 394 4.91 -10.91 20.84
N CYS A 395 6.16 -10.48 20.71
CA CYS A 395 6.52 -9.38 19.81
C CYS A 395 6.18 -9.72 18.35
N ARG A 396 6.47 -10.95 17.92
CA ARG A 396 6.16 -11.44 16.56
C ARG A 396 4.65 -11.45 16.29
N LEU A 397 3.87 -12.00 17.21
CA LEU A 397 2.41 -12.06 17.14
C LEU A 397 1.80 -10.66 17.23
N GLY A 398 2.31 -9.78 18.08
CA GLY A 398 1.90 -8.38 18.14
C GLY A 398 2.08 -7.68 16.79
N GLY A 399 3.26 -7.85 16.17
CA GLY A 399 3.51 -7.38 14.81
C GLY A 399 2.56 -8.02 13.79
N ALA A 400 2.33 -9.34 13.85
CA ALA A 400 1.43 -10.05 12.94
C ALA A 400 -0.02 -9.59 13.03
N VAL A 401 -0.53 -9.36 14.24
CA VAL A 401 -1.88 -8.82 14.49
C VAL A 401 -1.98 -7.39 13.94
N HIS A 402 -0.97 -6.57 14.18
CA HIS A 402 -0.95 -5.20 13.64
C HIS A 402 -0.96 -5.20 12.11
N ARG A 403 -0.18 -6.09 11.49
CA ARG A 403 -0.16 -6.30 10.04
C ARG A 403 -1.53 -6.74 9.51
N ALA A 404 -2.13 -7.77 10.11
CA ALA A 404 -3.43 -8.29 9.68
C ALA A 404 -4.55 -7.26 9.80
N ASN A 405 -4.58 -6.48 10.89
CA ASN A 405 -5.55 -5.39 11.06
C ASN A 405 -5.39 -4.30 9.99
N ARG A 406 -4.16 -4.02 9.56
CA ARG A 406 -3.89 -3.02 8.52
C ARG A 406 -4.29 -3.52 7.14
N GLU A 407 -3.97 -4.76 6.79
CA GLU A 407 -4.44 -5.40 5.54
C GLU A 407 -5.97 -5.39 5.47
N LEU A 408 -6.63 -5.70 6.57
CA LEU A 408 -8.09 -5.65 6.67
C LEU A 408 -8.62 -4.22 6.48
N THR A 409 -7.95 -3.21 7.03
CA THR A 409 -8.32 -1.80 6.86
C THR A 409 -8.23 -1.37 5.41
N ILE A 410 -7.13 -1.71 4.72
CA ILE A 410 -6.94 -1.43 3.29
C ILE A 410 -7.99 -2.15 2.45
N ALA A 411 -8.24 -3.43 2.71
CA ALA A 411 -9.27 -4.20 2.01
C ALA A 411 -10.67 -3.60 2.21
N ASN A 412 -11.00 -3.18 3.43
CA ASN A 412 -12.27 -2.50 3.73
C ASN A 412 -12.40 -1.15 3.03
N GLN A 413 -11.32 -0.37 2.93
CA GLN A 413 -11.31 0.88 2.17
C GLN A 413 -11.56 0.63 0.67
N ARG A 414 -10.90 -0.38 0.09
CA ARG A 414 -11.12 -0.78 -1.32
C ARG A 414 -12.56 -1.19 -1.57
N LEU A 415 -13.10 -2.07 -0.72
CA LEU A 415 -14.49 -2.51 -0.83
C LEU A 415 -15.45 -1.32 -0.72
N SER A 416 -15.19 -0.38 0.20
CA SER A 416 -16.00 0.84 0.35
C SER A 416 -15.95 1.73 -0.89
N HIS A 417 -14.78 1.86 -1.52
CA HIS A 417 -14.64 2.63 -2.75
C HIS A 417 -15.37 1.95 -3.92
N MET A 418 -15.19 0.64 -4.11
CA MET A 418 -15.89 -0.14 -5.12
C MET A 418 -17.42 -0.05 -4.96
N ALA A 419 -17.91 -0.13 -3.72
CA ALA A 419 -19.33 0.00 -3.42
C ALA A 419 -19.88 1.41 -3.75
N ARG A 420 -19.10 2.48 -3.50
CA ARG A 420 -19.48 3.85 -3.87
C ARG A 420 -19.53 4.03 -5.38
N ASP A 421 -18.53 3.55 -6.11
CA ASP A 421 -18.48 3.64 -7.58
C ASP A 421 -19.66 2.90 -8.22
N GLU A 422 -19.97 1.69 -7.75
CA GLU A 422 -21.13 0.93 -8.20
C GLU A 422 -22.43 1.70 -7.92
N SER A 423 -22.56 2.27 -6.72
CA SER A 423 -23.74 3.06 -6.34
C SER A 423 -23.90 4.31 -7.21
N ALA A 424 -22.81 5.03 -7.50
CA ALA A 424 -22.81 6.19 -8.37
C ALA A 424 -23.20 5.84 -9.81
N ARG A 425 -22.68 4.72 -10.34
CA ARG A 425 -23.07 4.20 -11.67
C ARG A 425 -24.54 3.84 -11.73
N ARG A 426 -25.08 3.16 -10.69
CA ARG A 426 -26.50 2.83 -10.61
C ARG A 426 -27.38 4.08 -10.59
N LEU A 427 -27.02 5.08 -9.80
CA LEU A 427 -27.76 6.35 -9.74
C LEU A 427 -27.71 7.10 -11.08
N ALA A 428 -26.54 7.17 -11.73
CA ALA A 428 -26.42 7.80 -13.05
C ALA A 428 -27.30 7.10 -14.10
N MET A 429 -27.34 5.78 -14.09
CA MET A 429 -28.20 5.00 -14.99
C MET A 429 -29.69 5.21 -14.69
N GLN A 430 -30.07 5.29 -13.41
CA GLN A 430 -31.45 5.62 -13.00
C GLN A 430 -31.85 7.04 -13.44
N ASN A 431 -30.98 8.03 -13.25
CA ASN A 431 -31.23 9.41 -13.67
C ASN A 431 -31.37 9.52 -15.20
N ALA A 432 -30.52 8.82 -15.97
CA ALA A 432 -30.61 8.78 -17.42
C ALA A 432 -31.92 8.14 -17.90
N ALA A 433 -32.35 7.06 -17.25
CA ALA A 433 -33.64 6.42 -17.53
C ALA A 433 -34.83 7.34 -17.18
N GLY A 434 -34.76 8.06 -16.06
CA GLY A 434 -35.74 9.07 -15.66
C GLY A 434 -35.86 10.22 -16.67
N ALA A 435 -34.72 10.83 -17.04
CA ALA A 435 -34.68 11.90 -18.03
C ALA A 435 -35.23 11.46 -19.40
N SER A 436 -34.95 10.23 -19.81
CA SER A 436 -35.50 9.66 -21.04
C SER A 436 -37.02 9.51 -20.98
N ARG A 437 -37.55 9.10 -19.83
CA ARG A 437 -39.01 9.01 -19.59
C ARG A 437 -39.67 10.38 -19.64
N ASP A 438 -39.11 11.37 -18.95
CA ASP A 438 -39.62 12.74 -18.94
C ASP A 438 -39.63 13.36 -20.35
N ALA A 439 -38.61 13.08 -21.16
CA ALA A 439 -38.56 13.52 -22.56
C ALA A 439 -39.69 12.91 -23.42
N LEU A 440 -39.99 11.62 -23.23
CA LEU A 440 -41.12 10.96 -23.91
C LEU A 440 -42.47 11.49 -23.43
N ASP A 441 -42.58 11.89 -22.16
CA ASP A 441 -43.77 12.54 -21.59
C ASP A 441 -44.00 13.95 -22.13
N GLY A 442 -42.95 14.67 -22.51
CA GLY A 442 -43.03 16.00 -23.13
C GLY A 442 -43.36 16.00 -24.63
N MET A 443 -43.42 14.83 -25.29
CA MET A 443 -43.67 14.77 -26.73
C MET A 443 -45.10 15.22 -27.08
N PRO A 444 -45.28 16.01 -28.16
CA PRO A 444 -46.60 16.50 -28.60
C PRO A 444 -47.43 15.42 -29.34
N MET A 445 -47.12 14.14 -29.14
CA MET A 445 -47.80 12.99 -29.73
C MET A 445 -47.96 11.87 -28.69
N ALA A 446 -48.97 11.03 -28.87
CA ALA A 446 -49.18 9.89 -28.00
C ALA A 446 -48.10 8.83 -28.28
N VAL A 447 -47.40 8.40 -27.23
CA VAL A 447 -46.31 7.42 -27.32
C VAL A 447 -46.71 6.15 -26.58
N PHE A 448 -46.57 5.01 -27.26
CA PHE A 448 -46.76 3.68 -26.69
C PHE A 448 -45.49 2.86 -26.90
N GLY A 449 -44.85 2.41 -25.82
CA GLY A 449 -43.72 1.51 -25.86
C GLY A 449 -44.17 0.07 -25.65
N ILE A 450 -43.78 -0.81 -26.58
CA ILE A 450 -44.12 -2.23 -26.61
C ILE A 450 -42.82 -3.01 -26.39
N GLY A 451 -42.78 -3.89 -25.40
CA GLY A 451 -41.61 -4.72 -25.08
C GLY A 451 -41.28 -5.77 -26.14
N GLU A 452 -40.13 -6.45 -26.00
CA GLU A 452 -39.76 -7.59 -26.87
C GLU A 452 -40.80 -8.73 -26.79
N ASP A 453 -41.42 -8.90 -25.62
CA ASP A 453 -42.50 -9.85 -25.35
C ASP A 453 -43.85 -9.46 -25.96
N GLY A 454 -43.95 -8.26 -26.54
CA GLY A 454 -45.18 -7.74 -27.15
C GLY A 454 -46.12 -7.03 -26.18
N MET A 455 -45.78 -6.94 -24.89
CA MET A 455 -46.61 -6.25 -23.89
C MET A 455 -46.44 -4.72 -23.96
N LEU A 456 -47.49 -3.99 -23.58
CA LEU A 456 -47.43 -2.54 -23.47
C LEU A 456 -46.63 -2.14 -22.21
N ALA A 457 -45.38 -1.73 -22.42
CA ALA A 457 -44.40 -1.45 -21.36
C ALA A 457 -44.31 0.05 -21.00
N TYR A 458 -44.78 0.95 -21.87
CA TYR A 458 -44.75 2.39 -21.63
C TYR A 458 -45.92 3.11 -22.30
N VAL A 459 -46.47 4.12 -21.63
CA VAL A 459 -47.40 5.10 -22.21
C VAL A 459 -47.04 6.48 -21.70
N ASN A 460 -47.02 7.46 -22.59
CA ASN A 460 -46.79 8.84 -22.17
C ASN A 460 -48.09 9.54 -21.71
N ARG A 461 -47.95 10.67 -21.01
CA ARG A 461 -49.10 11.44 -20.50
C ARG A 461 -50.16 11.77 -21.57
N LEU A 462 -49.72 12.11 -22.78
CA LEU A 462 -50.63 12.46 -23.87
C LEU A 462 -51.41 11.24 -24.38
N ALA A 463 -50.78 10.06 -24.44
CA ALA A 463 -51.45 8.80 -24.76
C ALA A 463 -52.54 8.45 -23.73
N VAL A 464 -52.27 8.64 -22.44
CA VAL A 464 -53.26 8.41 -21.37
C VAL A 464 -54.49 9.29 -21.56
N HIS A 465 -54.30 10.55 -21.95
CA HIS A 465 -55.42 11.48 -22.17
C HIS A 465 -56.18 11.23 -23.48
N GLN A 466 -55.48 10.95 -24.58
CA GLN A 466 -56.09 10.80 -25.90
C GLN A 466 -56.67 9.41 -26.15
N TRP A 467 -56.07 8.39 -25.52
CA TRP A 467 -56.35 6.97 -25.70
C TRP A 467 -56.43 6.21 -24.35
N PRO A 468 -57.45 6.49 -23.51
CA PRO A 468 -57.55 5.88 -22.18
C PRO A 468 -57.74 4.36 -22.26
N GLU A 469 -58.48 3.86 -23.25
CA GLU A 469 -58.74 2.44 -23.43
C GLU A 469 -57.46 1.66 -23.76
N TRP A 470 -56.61 2.20 -24.64
CA TRP A 470 -55.32 1.58 -24.96
C TRP A 470 -54.36 1.67 -23.78
N SER A 471 -54.36 2.81 -23.07
CA SER A 471 -53.48 3.04 -21.93
C SER A 471 -53.83 2.16 -20.72
N SER A 472 -55.07 1.69 -20.62
CA SER A 472 -55.50 0.77 -19.57
C SER A 472 -54.80 -0.61 -19.61
N ALA A 473 -54.21 -0.96 -20.75
CA ALA A 473 -53.45 -2.20 -20.95
C ALA A 473 -51.97 -2.09 -20.52
N LEU A 474 -51.55 -0.98 -19.90
CA LEU A 474 -50.17 -0.81 -19.43
C LEU A 474 -49.78 -1.95 -18.47
N GLY A 475 -48.69 -2.65 -18.79
CA GLY A 475 -48.23 -3.83 -18.06
C GLY A 475 -48.84 -5.16 -18.51
N GLY A 476 -49.62 -5.17 -19.60
CA GLY A 476 -50.20 -6.38 -20.19
C GLY A 476 -50.22 -6.33 -21.73
N ASP A 477 -51.00 -7.23 -22.33
CA ASP A 477 -51.11 -7.33 -23.80
C ASP A 477 -51.85 -6.12 -24.40
N PRO A 478 -51.42 -5.60 -25.57
CA PRO A 478 -52.13 -4.54 -26.28
C PRO A 478 -53.58 -4.91 -26.55
N VAL A 479 -54.50 -3.95 -26.41
CA VAL A 479 -55.92 -4.16 -26.68
C VAL A 479 -56.17 -4.52 -28.16
N PRO A 480 -57.27 -5.23 -28.48
CA PRO A 480 -57.53 -5.71 -29.85
C PRO A 480 -57.51 -4.61 -30.93
N SER A 481 -58.02 -3.41 -30.64
CA SER A 481 -57.98 -2.27 -31.57
C SER A 481 -56.56 -1.79 -31.86
N MET A 482 -55.68 -1.80 -30.85
CA MET A 482 -54.26 -1.49 -31.00
C MET A 482 -53.52 -2.59 -31.79
N LEU A 483 -53.82 -3.86 -31.55
CA LEU A 483 -53.25 -4.99 -32.30
C LEU A 483 -53.58 -4.94 -33.79
N GLN A 484 -54.80 -4.51 -34.15
CA GLN A 484 -55.19 -4.32 -35.55
C GLN A 484 -54.32 -3.25 -36.24
N VAL A 485 -54.06 -2.14 -35.55
CA VAL A 485 -53.18 -1.07 -36.05
C VAL A 485 -51.74 -1.57 -36.18
N LEU A 486 -51.21 -2.26 -35.17
CA LEU A 486 -49.87 -2.85 -35.22
C LEU A 486 -49.71 -3.89 -36.34
N ALA A 487 -50.74 -4.70 -36.60
CA ALA A 487 -50.74 -5.67 -37.68
C ALA A 487 -50.74 -5.00 -39.06
N ALA A 488 -51.47 -3.89 -39.22
CA ALA A 488 -51.46 -3.07 -40.44
C ALA A 488 -50.09 -2.42 -40.69
N LEU A 489 -49.42 -1.95 -39.63
CA LEU A 489 -48.10 -1.30 -39.69
C LEU A 489 -46.93 -2.26 -39.96
N LYS A 490 -47.07 -3.54 -39.62
CA LYS A 490 -46.05 -4.58 -39.84
C LYS A 490 -46.06 -5.19 -41.24
N GLN A 491 -47.00 -4.81 -42.11
CA GLN A 491 -46.95 -5.22 -43.52
C GLN A 491 -45.80 -4.50 -44.24
N PRO A 492 -45.09 -5.15 -45.19
CA PRO A 492 -43.93 -4.54 -45.84
C PRO A 492 -44.37 -3.37 -46.73
N LEU A 493 -44.37 -2.16 -46.16
CA LEU A 493 -44.54 -0.91 -46.89
C LEU A 493 -43.28 -0.66 -47.72
N THR A 494 -43.46 -0.54 -49.03
CA THR A 494 -42.41 -0.37 -50.03
C THR A 494 -41.46 0.80 -49.71
N GLN A 495 -40.18 0.48 -49.46
CA GLN A 495 -38.91 1.22 -49.60
C GLN A 495 -38.78 2.75 -49.33
N HIS A 496 -39.82 3.51 -48.99
CA HIS A 496 -39.73 4.95 -48.67
C HIS A 496 -40.49 5.35 -47.38
N ALA A 497 -41.01 4.39 -46.62
CA ALA A 497 -41.94 4.63 -45.51
C ALA A 497 -41.29 5.01 -44.16
N ASP A 498 -39.96 5.03 -44.06
CA ASP A 498 -39.30 5.35 -42.79
C ASP A 498 -39.46 6.83 -42.39
N ALA A 499 -39.94 7.73 -43.25
CA ALA A 499 -40.16 9.14 -42.91
C ALA A 499 -41.63 9.56 -42.76
N GLU A 500 -42.56 9.00 -43.57
CA GLU A 500 -43.87 9.65 -43.78
C GLU A 500 -45.02 9.19 -42.85
N GLY A 501 -44.85 8.09 -42.10
CA GLY A 501 -45.91 7.58 -41.21
C GLY A 501 -47.11 7.01 -41.99
N VAL A 502 -47.99 6.30 -41.29
CA VAL A 502 -49.18 5.68 -41.91
C VAL A 502 -50.43 6.39 -41.43
N CYS A 503 -51.14 7.03 -42.35
CA CYS A 503 -52.46 7.62 -42.09
C CYS A 503 -53.49 6.50 -41.94
N THR A 504 -54.18 6.46 -40.81
CA THR A 504 -55.24 5.48 -40.53
C THR A 504 -56.34 6.12 -39.68
N ALA A 505 -57.55 5.59 -39.79
CA ALA A 505 -58.65 5.93 -38.88
C ALA A 505 -58.60 4.97 -37.70
N ILE A 506 -58.44 5.49 -36.49
CA ILE A 506 -58.44 4.72 -35.25
C ILE A 506 -59.66 5.16 -34.45
N GLU A 507 -60.60 4.25 -34.22
CA GLU A 507 -61.84 4.53 -33.47
C GLU A 507 -62.60 5.76 -33.99
N GLY A 508 -62.60 5.95 -35.32
CA GLY A 508 -63.27 7.06 -36.01
C GLY A 508 -62.48 8.38 -36.04
N ARG A 509 -61.25 8.42 -35.53
CA ARG A 509 -60.36 9.59 -35.57
C ARG A 509 -59.23 9.38 -36.57
N ASN A 510 -59.00 10.36 -37.43
CA ASN A 510 -57.87 10.33 -38.35
C ASN A 510 -56.56 10.57 -37.59
N ALA A 511 -55.61 9.65 -37.74
CA ALA A 511 -54.31 9.73 -37.09
C ALA A 511 -53.19 9.31 -38.04
N VAL A 512 -52.00 9.84 -37.80
CA VAL A 512 -50.77 9.32 -38.40
C VAL A 512 -50.05 8.50 -37.35
N VAL A 513 -49.65 7.29 -37.73
CA VAL A 513 -48.94 6.36 -36.84
C VAL A 513 -47.57 6.02 -37.39
N TRP A 514 -46.57 6.06 -36.52
CA TRP A 514 -45.22 5.57 -36.81
C TRP A 514 -44.89 4.41 -35.87
N LEU A 515 -44.14 3.43 -36.37
CA LEU A 515 -43.60 2.33 -35.57
C LEU A 515 -42.08 2.32 -35.73
N ARG A 516 -41.35 2.42 -34.62
CA ARG A 516 -39.88 2.41 -34.60
C ARG A 516 -39.37 1.29 -33.72
N GLN A 517 -38.38 0.54 -34.20
CA GLN A 517 -37.72 -0.47 -33.39
C GLN A 517 -36.76 0.21 -32.40
N MET A 518 -36.83 -0.17 -31.12
CA MET A 518 -35.91 0.34 -30.10
C MET A 518 -34.58 -0.42 -30.18
N PRO A 519 -33.46 0.26 -30.45
CA PRO A 519 -32.16 -0.39 -30.53
C PRO A 519 -31.76 -0.97 -29.16
N GLY A 520 -31.22 -2.19 -29.18
CA GLY A 520 -30.70 -2.87 -27.99
C GLY A 520 -29.63 -3.88 -28.39
N GLN A 521 -28.67 -4.15 -27.49
CA GLN A 521 -27.66 -5.19 -27.66
C GLN A 521 -27.79 -6.21 -26.51
N PRO A 522 -27.84 -7.54 -26.79
CA PRO A 522 -27.65 -8.19 -28.10
C PRO A 522 -28.93 -8.26 -28.98
N LYS A 523 -30.10 -7.87 -28.47
CA LYS A 523 -31.38 -7.87 -29.19
C LYS A 523 -32.12 -6.53 -29.01
N PRO A 524 -33.00 -6.15 -29.95
CA PRO A 524 -33.84 -4.96 -29.81
C PRO A 524 -34.75 -5.05 -28.60
N LEU A 525 -34.97 -3.90 -27.94
CA LEU A 525 -35.74 -3.80 -26.70
C LEU A 525 -37.26 -3.84 -26.91
N GLY A 526 -37.71 -3.83 -28.17
CA GLY A 526 -39.12 -3.77 -28.55
C GLY A 526 -39.40 -2.69 -29.61
N HIS A 527 -40.61 -2.14 -29.60
CA HIS A 527 -41.04 -1.11 -30.55
C HIS A 527 -41.65 0.09 -29.84
N LEU A 528 -41.50 1.26 -30.43
CA LEU A 528 -42.11 2.51 -29.99
C LEU A 528 -43.11 2.95 -31.07
N MET A 529 -44.38 3.01 -30.70
CA MET A 529 -45.47 3.45 -31.57
C MET A 529 -45.84 4.88 -31.22
N LEU A 530 -45.78 5.76 -32.22
CA LEU A 530 -46.10 7.17 -32.12
C LEU A 530 -47.43 7.41 -32.83
N VAL A 531 -48.39 8.06 -32.17
CA VAL A 531 -49.70 8.36 -32.73
C VAL A 531 -49.95 9.87 -32.62
N GLN A 532 -50.14 10.51 -33.76
CA GLN A 532 -50.51 11.92 -33.84
C GLN A 532 -51.90 12.04 -34.45
N LEU A 533 -52.84 12.64 -33.71
CA LEU A 533 -54.16 12.96 -34.24
C LEU A 533 -54.03 14.06 -35.29
N LEU A 534 -54.63 13.85 -36.45
CA LEU A 534 -54.87 14.89 -37.43
C LEU A 534 -56.06 15.69 -36.90
N GLN A 535 -55.84 16.93 -36.48
CA GLN A 535 -56.97 17.81 -36.20
C GLN A 535 -57.75 17.97 -37.50
N ASP A 536 -59.07 17.81 -37.44
CA ASP A 536 -59.96 18.25 -38.52
C ASP A 536 -59.75 19.77 -38.63
N VAL A 537 -58.81 20.18 -39.50
CA VAL A 537 -58.85 21.52 -40.06
C VAL A 537 -60.21 21.58 -40.71
N ALA A 538 -61.12 22.35 -40.11
CA ALA A 538 -62.37 22.69 -40.74
C ALA A 538 -62.01 23.17 -42.14
N MET A 539 -62.30 22.33 -43.12
CA MET A 539 -62.24 22.67 -44.53
C MET A 539 -63.25 23.80 -44.72
N THR A 540 -62.82 25.05 -44.52
CA THR A 540 -63.54 26.19 -45.02
C THR A 540 -63.54 26.07 -46.52
N ASN A 541 -64.74 26.09 -47.04
CA ASN A 541 -65.14 25.72 -48.39
C ASN A 541 -64.75 26.83 -49.40
N GLU A 542 -63.45 27.17 -49.51
CA GLU A 542 -62.97 28.17 -50.48
C GLU A 542 -61.91 27.69 -51.49
N ASP A 543 -61.26 26.53 -51.32
CA ASP A 543 -60.32 26.02 -52.35
C ASP A 543 -60.94 25.01 -53.33
N LYS A 544 -62.22 25.20 -53.66
CA LYS A 544 -62.82 24.66 -54.89
C LYS A 544 -63.26 25.81 -55.76
N VAL A 545 -62.50 26.02 -56.84
CA VAL A 545 -62.66 26.97 -57.97
C VAL A 545 -61.72 28.18 -57.89
N ALA A 546 -60.46 27.99 -58.32
CA ALA A 546 -59.75 28.79 -59.33
C ALA A 546 -58.32 28.27 -59.49
#